data_AF-A0A3A9GV23-F1
#
_entry.id   AF-A0A3A9GV23-F1
#
_cell.length_a   1.000
_cell.length_b   1.000
_cell.length_c   1.000
_cell.angle_alpha   90.00
_cell.angle_beta   90.00
_cell.angle_gamma   90.00
#
_symmetry.space_group_name_H-M   'P 1'
#
loop_
_entity.id
_entity.type
_entity.pdbx_description
1 polymer ?
#
loop_
_entity_poly.entity_id
_entity_poly.type
_entity_poly.pdbx_seq_one_letter_code
_entity_poly.pdbx_strand_id
1 'polypeptide(L)'
;MKNDAYMPYNFNIEYEYLTYKNIGVEEKILYKAKRNTFYRLRLLIRKFFNKNERKYKNLNKYSEWEEYVKNTSVADILNKKDFIHFLEAKARYYDVIRHTVGTILTPIFVVILSGALTIFLSPFQGDILPDVILFSWLSFIVILYIVLIYLNQSNNYRNNRYFFCKDYIKIIEEQEQEQEQEQEQEQEQEQEQEKEKEQSNKNINH
;
A
#
# COMPACT_ATOMS: atom_id res chain seq x y z
N MET A 1 -0.75 -30.84 0.74
CA MET A 1 -1.35 -30.12 -0.40
C MET A 1 -1.55 -28.69 0.05
N LYS A 2 -0.96 -27.70 -0.63
CA LYS A 2 -1.27 -26.28 -0.39
C LYS A 2 -2.75 -26.13 -0.77
N ASN A 3 -3.58 -25.63 0.13
CA ASN A 3 -4.91 -25.18 -0.26
C ASN A 3 -4.68 -24.06 -1.28
N ASP A 4 -5.02 -24.31 -2.54
CA ASP A 4 -5.00 -23.30 -3.59
C ASP A 4 -6.08 -22.28 -3.25
N ALA A 5 -5.69 -21.30 -2.43
CA ALA A 5 -6.54 -20.18 -2.07
C ALA A 5 -6.99 -19.52 -3.37
N TYR A 6 -8.29 -19.28 -3.50
CA TYR A 6 -8.87 -18.63 -4.68
C TYR A 6 -8.10 -17.34 -5.02
N MET A 7 -7.47 -17.31 -6.20
CA MET A 7 -6.75 -16.17 -6.74
C MET A 7 -7.56 -15.59 -7.91
N PRO A 8 -8.42 -14.58 -7.66
CA PRO A 8 -9.13 -13.93 -8.76
C PRO A 8 -8.11 -13.28 -9.70
N TYR A 9 -8.31 -13.44 -11.01
CA TYR A 9 -7.44 -12.86 -12.05
C TYR A 9 -5.95 -13.28 -11.97
N ASN A 10 -5.66 -14.47 -11.41
CA ASN A 10 -4.29 -14.92 -11.13
C ASN A 10 -3.48 -13.94 -10.25
N PHE A 11 -4.19 -13.08 -9.50
CA PHE A 11 -3.61 -12.00 -8.74
C PHE A 11 -3.55 -12.33 -7.25
N ASN A 12 -2.35 -12.53 -6.72
CA ASN A 12 -2.15 -12.74 -5.30
C ASN A 12 -1.99 -11.42 -4.55
N ILE A 13 -3.12 -10.84 -4.14
CA ILE A 13 -3.18 -9.54 -3.45
C ILE A 13 -2.29 -9.48 -2.19
N GLU A 14 -2.08 -10.59 -1.49
CA GLU A 14 -1.24 -10.62 -0.30
C GLU A 14 0.24 -10.52 -0.67
N TYR A 15 0.66 -11.30 -1.66
CA TYR A 15 2.01 -11.25 -2.18
C TYR A 15 2.35 -9.86 -2.71
N GLU A 16 1.47 -9.30 -3.54
CA GLU A 16 1.65 -7.99 -4.19
C GLU A 16 1.69 -6.85 -3.18
N TYR A 17 0.79 -6.87 -2.19
CA TYR A 17 0.85 -5.89 -1.11
C TYR A 17 2.13 -6.03 -0.28
N LEU A 18 2.57 -7.26 0.02
CA LEU A 18 3.82 -7.46 0.76
C LEU A 18 5.02 -6.97 -0.05
N THR A 19 5.02 -7.12 -1.37
CA THR A 19 6.00 -6.52 -2.27
C THR A 19 5.99 -5.00 -2.12
N TYR A 20 4.84 -4.36 -2.34
CA TYR A 20 4.67 -2.91 -2.23
C TYR A 20 5.11 -2.36 -0.86
N LYS A 21 4.65 -2.99 0.23
CA LYS A 21 4.98 -2.59 1.61
C LYS A 21 6.47 -2.67 1.93
N ASN A 22 7.20 -3.56 1.25
CA ASN A 22 8.61 -3.84 1.53
C ASN A 22 9.59 -3.10 0.62
N ILE A 23 9.10 -2.24 -0.28
CA ILE A 23 9.95 -1.43 -1.15
C ILE A 23 10.96 -0.62 -0.32
N GLY A 24 12.25 -0.74 -0.68
CA GLY A 24 13.35 0.01 -0.06
C GLY A 24 13.64 -0.35 1.40
N VAL A 25 12.95 -1.34 1.97
CA VAL A 25 13.16 -1.77 3.36
C VAL A 25 14.50 -2.50 3.50
N GLU A 26 14.92 -3.25 2.49
CA GLU A 26 16.20 -3.97 2.52
C GLU A 26 17.39 -2.99 2.54
N GLU A 27 17.38 -1.96 1.69
CA GLU A 27 18.39 -0.90 1.69
C GLU A 27 18.48 -0.19 3.06
N LYS A 28 17.33 0.16 3.66
CA LYS A 28 17.27 0.76 5.00
C LYS A 28 17.86 -0.17 6.08
N ILE A 29 17.59 -1.47 6.01
CA ILE A 29 18.15 -2.45 6.95
C ILE A 29 19.65 -2.60 6.72
N LEU A 30 20.12 -2.67 5.48
CA LEU A 30 21.54 -2.75 5.12
C LEU A 30 22.31 -1.55 5.67
N TYR A 31 21.78 -0.33 5.49
CA TYR A 31 22.37 0.89 6.04
C TYR A 31 22.53 0.81 7.56
N LYS A 32 21.48 0.40 8.28
CA LYS A 32 21.51 0.26 9.75
C LYS A 32 22.39 -0.90 10.22
N ALA A 33 22.48 -1.98 9.46
CA ALA A 33 23.29 -3.16 9.75
C ALA A 33 24.80 -2.89 9.70
N LYS A 34 25.23 -1.85 8.97
CA LYS A 34 26.63 -1.38 9.01
C LYS A 34 27.06 -1.00 10.44
N ARG A 35 26.15 -0.43 11.23
CA ARG A 35 26.42 0.10 12.57
C ARG A 35 25.91 -0.76 13.73
N ASN A 36 25.04 -1.75 13.48
CA ASN A 36 24.35 -2.46 14.55
C ASN A 36 24.15 -3.96 14.23
N THR A 37 24.64 -4.82 15.13
CA THR A 37 24.58 -6.29 15.03
C THR A 37 23.15 -6.84 15.05
N PHE A 38 22.22 -6.20 15.75
CA PHE A 38 20.80 -6.59 15.72
C PHE A 38 20.20 -6.46 14.32
N TYR A 39 20.60 -5.43 13.57
CA TYR A 39 20.14 -5.25 12.19
C TYR A 39 20.78 -6.27 11.24
N ARG A 40 21.99 -6.75 11.53
CA ARG A 40 22.60 -7.87 10.80
C ARG A 40 21.80 -9.16 11.01
N LEU A 41 21.43 -9.47 12.25
CA LEU A 41 20.58 -10.63 12.55
C LEU A 41 19.20 -10.52 11.89
N ARG A 42 18.58 -9.33 11.97
CA ARG A 42 17.30 -9.05 11.29
C ARG A 42 17.38 -9.28 9.78
N LEU A 43 18.49 -8.92 9.15
CA LEU A 43 18.73 -9.14 7.72
C LEU A 43 18.81 -10.64 7.39
N LEU A 44 19.54 -11.42 8.19
CA LEU A 44 19.64 -12.88 8.02
C LEU A 44 18.27 -13.56 8.13
N ILE A 45 17.51 -13.22 9.17
CA ILE A 45 16.15 -13.72 9.39
C ILE A 45 15.26 -13.39 8.19
N ARG A 46 15.31 -12.14 7.71
CA ARG A 46 14.53 -11.70 6.55
C ARG A 46 14.91 -12.47 5.28
N LYS A 47 16.21 -12.62 5.00
CA LYS A 47 16.70 -13.40 3.84
C LYS A 47 16.29 -14.85 3.89
N PHE A 48 16.25 -15.45 5.09
CA PHE A 48 15.78 -16.81 5.28
C PHE A 48 14.26 -16.94 5.00
N PHE A 49 13.45 -16.04 5.57
CA PHE A 49 12.00 -16.08 5.39
C PHE A 49 11.54 -15.68 3.99
N ASN A 50 12.24 -14.78 3.31
CA ASN A 50 11.99 -14.40 1.92
C ASN A 50 12.99 -15.04 0.95
N LYS A 51 13.42 -16.28 1.24
CA LYS A 51 14.31 -17.02 0.34
C LYS A 51 13.59 -17.27 -0.98
N ASN A 52 14.28 -17.00 -2.09
CA ASN A 52 13.77 -17.12 -3.46
C ASN A 52 12.45 -16.34 -3.66
N GLU A 53 12.29 -15.20 -2.98
CA GLU A 53 11.14 -14.30 -3.15
C GLU A 53 9.77 -14.97 -2.93
N ARG A 54 9.73 -16.01 -2.09
CA ARG A 54 8.53 -16.80 -1.83
C ARG A 54 7.40 -16.02 -1.15
N LYS A 55 7.74 -14.96 -0.40
CA LYS A 55 6.75 -14.16 0.34
C LYS A 55 6.41 -12.84 -0.37
N TYR A 56 7.40 -12.24 -1.02
CA TYR A 56 7.26 -11.00 -1.79
C TYR A 56 8.50 -10.80 -2.68
N LYS A 57 8.37 -9.98 -3.72
CA LYS A 57 9.47 -9.56 -4.59
C LYS A 57 10.37 -8.56 -3.87
N ASN A 58 11.70 -8.73 -3.91
CA ASN A 58 12.61 -7.78 -3.27
C ASN A 58 12.91 -6.64 -4.25
N LEU A 59 12.32 -5.47 -3.98
CA LEU A 59 12.48 -4.26 -4.78
C LEU A 59 12.99 -3.13 -3.89
N ASN A 60 13.94 -2.35 -4.38
CA ASN A 60 14.58 -1.29 -3.60
C ASN A 60 13.90 0.06 -3.84
N LYS A 61 13.45 0.31 -5.07
CA LYS A 61 12.83 1.58 -5.47
C LYS A 61 11.38 1.39 -5.90
N TYR A 62 10.61 2.47 -5.80
CA TYR A 62 9.24 2.49 -6.30
C TYR A 62 9.20 2.32 -7.82
N SER A 63 10.13 2.94 -8.56
CA SER A 63 10.22 2.79 -10.03
C SER A 63 10.45 1.33 -10.47
N GLU A 64 11.23 0.56 -9.70
CA GLU A 64 11.44 -0.87 -9.98
C GLU A 64 10.16 -1.68 -9.74
N TRP A 65 9.33 -1.26 -8.79
CA TRP A 65 8.02 -1.86 -8.54
C TRP A 65 7.00 -1.50 -9.61
N GLU A 66 6.99 -0.25 -10.06
CA GLU A 66 6.16 0.20 -11.16
C GLU A 66 6.45 -0.60 -12.44
N GLU A 67 7.73 -0.71 -12.83
CA GLU A 67 8.15 -1.51 -13.98
C GLU A 67 7.77 -2.99 -13.81
N TYR A 68 7.92 -3.56 -12.61
CA TYR A 68 7.50 -4.91 -12.31
C TYR A 68 5.98 -5.13 -12.54
N VAL A 69 5.16 -4.21 -12.03
CA VAL A 69 3.70 -4.24 -12.21
C VAL A 69 3.35 -4.15 -13.69
N LYS A 70 3.95 -3.18 -14.39
CA LYS A 70 3.78 -2.95 -15.83
C LYS A 70 4.05 -4.21 -16.66
N ASN A 71 5.11 -4.95 -16.31
CA ASN A 71 5.57 -6.12 -17.06
C ASN A 71 4.89 -7.44 -16.69
N THR A 72 4.51 -7.63 -15.42
CA THR A 72 4.13 -8.97 -14.91
C THR A 72 2.64 -9.13 -14.69
N SER A 73 1.96 -8.05 -14.31
CA SER A 73 0.57 -8.14 -13.84
C SER A 73 -0.44 -7.71 -14.88
N VAL A 74 -0.13 -6.69 -15.68
CA VAL A 74 -1.10 -6.08 -16.59
C VAL A 74 -1.18 -6.81 -17.92
N ALA A 75 -0.09 -7.45 -18.33
CA ALA A 75 0.00 -8.22 -19.58
C ALA A 75 -0.81 -9.53 -19.55
N ASP A 76 -0.88 -10.19 -18.39
CA ASP A 76 -1.53 -11.51 -18.23
C ASP A 76 -3.02 -11.43 -17.85
N ILE A 77 -3.53 -10.24 -17.53
CA ILE A 77 -4.91 -10.07 -17.09
C ILE A 77 -5.83 -9.92 -18.30
N LEU A 78 -6.52 -11.03 -18.62
CA LEU A 78 -7.44 -11.15 -19.74
C LEU A 78 -8.57 -10.09 -19.74
N ASN A 79 -8.94 -9.56 -18.58
CA ASN A 79 -9.94 -8.50 -18.45
C ASN A 79 -9.47 -7.39 -17.49
N LYS A 80 -8.75 -6.41 -18.04
CA LYS A 80 -8.22 -5.26 -17.28
C LYS A 80 -9.33 -4.47 -16.57
N LYS A 81 -10.49 -4.26 -17.22
CA LYS A 81 -11.60 -3.48 -16.65
C LYS A 81 -12.20 -4.15 -15.42
N ASP A 82 -12.45 -5.45 -15.48
CA ASP A 82 -12.95 -6.21 -14.33
C ASP A 82 -11.93 -6.25 -13.18
N PHE A 83 -10.64 -6.29 -13.52
CA PHE A 83 -9.57 -6.25 -12.54
C PHE A 83 -9.44 -4.89 -11.85
N ILE A 84 -9.52 -3.79 -12.60
CA ILE A 84 -9.59 -2.43 -12.04
C ILE A 84 -10.80 -2.35 -11.11
N HIS A 85 -11.98 -2.80 -11.54
CA HIS A 85 -13.18 -2.78 -10.70
C HIS A 85 -13.01 -3.59 -9.41
N PHE A 86 -12.33 -4.74 -9.48
CA PHE A 86 -11.97 -5.53 -8.30
C PHE A 86 -11.05 -4.76 -7.35
N LEU A 87 -9.99 -4.13 -7.87
CA LEU A 87 -9.06 -3.31 -7.07
C LEU A 87 -9.75 -2.10 -6.45
N GLU A 88 -10.65 -1.45 -7.17
CA GLU A 88 -11.46 -0.35 -6.64
C GLU A 88 -12.37 -0.82 -5.51
N ALA A 89 -13.02 -1.98 -5.66
CA ALA A 89 -13.85 -2.53 -4.60
C ALA A 89 -13.03 -2.80 -3.33
N LYS A 90 -11.80 -3.27 -3.47
CA LYS A 90 -10.85 -3.41 -2.35
C LYS A 90 -10.43 -2.05 -1.78
N ALA A 91 -10.12 -1.07 -2.63
CA ALA A 91 -9.78 0.27 -2.19
C ALA A 91 -10.92 0.90 -1.37
N ARG A 92 -12.17 0.84 -1.86
CA ARG A 92 -13.37 1.30 -1.15
C ARG A 92 -13.54 0.60 0.19
N TYR A 93 -13.33 -0.71 0.24
CA TYR A 93 -13.39 -1.47 1.49
C TYR A 93 -12.36 -0.95 2.52
N TYR A 94 -11.11 -0.76 2.12
CA TYR A 94 -10.08 -0.24 3.03
C TYR A 94 -10.35 1.21 3.44
N ASP A 95 -10.91 2.00 2.53
CA ASP A 95 -11.24 3.40 2.75
C ASP A 95 -12.35 3.58 3.80
N VAL A 96 -13.48 2.88 3.63
CA VAL A 96 -14.60 2.89 4.59
C VAL A 96 -14.10 2.52 5.98
N ILE A 97 -13.32 1.45 6.07
CA ILE A 97 -12.83 0.96 7.35
C ILE A 97 -11.81 1.93 7.99
N ARG A 98 -10.93 2.53 7.19
CA ARG A 98 -10.00 3.60 7.62
C ARG A 98 -10.77 4.75 8.25
N HIS A 99 -11.80 5.23 7.57
CA HIS A 99 -12.64 6.31 8.06
C HIS A 99 -13.36 5.93 9.36
N THR A 100 -13.97 4.75 9.41
CA THR A 100 -14.63 4.25 10.64
C THR A 100 -13.67 4.18 11.82
N VAL A 101 -12.44 3.69 11.64
CA VAL A 101 -11.45 3.67 12.72
C VAL A 101 -11.04 5.08 13.14
N GLY A 102 -10.81 5.98 12.18
CA GLY A 102 -10.51 7.39 12.46
C GLY A 102 -11.60 8.04 13.30
N THR A 103 -12.86 7.85 12.93
CA THR A 103 -14.03 8.36 13.66
C THR A 103 -14.14 7.81 15.09
N ILE A 104 -13.75 6.56 15.32
CA ILE A 104 -13.72 5.95 16.67
C ILE A 104 -12.50 6.45 17.48
N LEU A 105 -11.36 6.66 16.83
CA LEU A 105 -10.11 7.03 17.51
C LEU A 105 -10.17 8.43 18.12
N THR A 106 -10.78 9.39 17.41
CA THR A 106 -10.88 10.79 17.86
C THR A 106 -11.56 10.95 19.23
N PRO A 107 -12.77 10.42 19.50
CA PRO A 107 -13.40 10.57 20.81
C PRO A 107 -12.62 9.86 21.92
N ILE A 108 -12.03 8.69 21.65
CA ILE A 108 -11.20 7.97 22.63
C ILE A 108 -10.01 8.85 23.05
N PHE A 109 -9.34 9.48 22.07
CA PHE A 109 -8.23 10.37 22.33
C PHE A 109 -8.65 11.59 23.16
N VAL A 110 -9.79 12.20 22.86
CA VAL A 110 -10.33 13.34 23.62
C VAL A 110 -10.61 12.96 25.08
N VAL A 111 -11.22 11.79 25.34
CA VAL A 111 -11.52 11.30 26.69
C VAL A 111 -10.23 11.08 27.50
N ILE A 112 -9.20 10.50 26.88
CA ILE A 112 -7.91 10.27 27.55
C ILE A 112 -7.24 11.60 27.87
N LEU A 113 -7.20 12.54 26.92
CA LEU A 113 -6.60 13.85 27.10
C LEU A 113 -7.33 14.65 28.20
N SER A 114 -8.66 14.65 28.17
CA SER A 114 -9.47 15.33 29.20
C SER A 114 -9.30 14.70 30.57
N GLY A 115 -9.25 13.37 30.66
CA GLY A 115 -9.01 12.66 31.91
C GLY A 115 -7.63 12.97 32.48
N ALA A 116 -6.59 12.94 31.65
CA ALA A 116 -5.23 13.28 32.04
C ALA A 116 -5.12 14.73 32.53
N LEU A 117 -5.73 15.69 31.82
CA LEU A 117 -5.76 17.10 32.23
C LEU A 117 -6.52 17.29 33.55
N THR A 118 -7.63 16.59 33.74
CA THR A 118 -8.42 16.66 34.98
C THR A 118 -7.61 16.18 36.18
N ILE A 119 -6.85 15.09 36.03
CA ILE A 119 -5.96 14.59 37.09
C ILE A 119 -4.83 15.58 37.35
N PHE A 120 -4.21 16.12 36.30
CA PHE A 120 -3.06 17.03 36.43
C PHE A 120 -3.43 18.39 37.04
N LEU A 121 -4.60 18.93 36.70
CA LEU A 121 -5.08 20.24 37.15
C LEU A 121 -5.94 20.18 38.42
N SER A 122 -6.27 18.98 38.91
CA SER A 122 -7.11 18.86 40.10
C SER A 122 -6.41 19.46 41.33
N PRO A 123 -7.05 20.43 42.02
CA PRO A 123 -6.51 21.02 43.25
C PRO A 123 -6.56 20.06 44.45
N PHE A 124 -7.12 18.85 44.29
CA PHE A 124 -7.27 17.83 45.34
C PHE A 124 -6.02 16.97 45.58
N GLN A 125 -4.82 17.46 45.26
CA GLN A 125 -3.57 16.76 45.56
C GLN A 125 -3.32 16.54 47.08
N GLY A 126 -4.17 17.12 47.94
CA GLY A 126 -4.03 17.08 49.39
C GLY A 126 -4.64 15.88 50.12
N ASP A 127 -5.86 15.41 49.81
CA ASP A 127 -6.55 14.54 50.80
C ASP A 127 -7.66 13.54 50.37
N ILE A 128 -8.11 13.39 49.11
CA ILE A 128 -9.45 12.75 48.88
C ILE A 128 -9.53 11.67 47.77
N LEU A 129 -8.43 11.21 47.17
CA LEU A 129 -8.51 10.01 46.30
C LEU A 129 -7.85 8.83 46.99
N PRO A 130 -8.63 7.83 47.46
CA PRO A 130 -8.08 6.56 47.92
C PRO A 130 -7.13 6.03 46.86
N ASP A 131 -5.96 5.56 47.25
CA ASP A 131 -4.93 5.02 46.34
C ASP A 131 -5.53 4.00 45.34
N VAL A 132 -6.57 3.27 45.76
CA VAL A 132 -7.33 2.33 44.94
C VAL A 132 -8.00 3.00 43.74
N ILE A 133 -8.60 4.18 43.91
CA ILE A 133 -9.27 4.91 42.82
C ILE A 133 -8.23 5.46 41.85
N LEU A 134 -7.13 6.01 42.35
CA LEU A 134 -6.04 6.53 41.51
C LEU A 134 -5.37 5.41 40.70
N PHE A 135 -5.11 4.25 41.33
CA PHE A 135 -4.59 3.06 40.64
C PHE A 135 -5.57 2.51 39.60
N SER A 136 -6.87 2.48 39.93
CA SER A 136 -7.92 2.07 38.99
C SER A 136 -7.96 2.99 37.76
N TRP A 137 -7.91 4.32 37.95
CA TRP A 137 -7.86 5.29 36.86
C TRP A 137 -6.60 5.16 36.01
N LEU A 138 -5.42 5.02 36.62
CA LEU A 138 -4.17 4.79 35.88
C LEU A 138 -4.25 3.51 35.05
N SER A 139 -4.76 2.42 35.63
CA SER A 139 -4.94 1.16 34.90
C SER A 139 -5.87 1.30 33.70
N PHE A 140 -6.97 2.05 33.84
CA PHE A 140 -7.91 2.34 32.77
C PHE A 140 -7.27 3.18 31.64
N ILE A 141 -6.49 4.21 31.99
CA ILE A 141 -5.75 5.03 31.02
C ILE A 141 -4.73 4.18 30.25
N VAL A 142 -4.00 3.29 30.94
CA VAL A 142 -3.04 2.38 30.31
C VAL A 142 -3.73 1.44 29.32
N ILE A 143 -4.88 0.86 29.69
CA ILE A 143 -5.67 0.00 28.79
C ILE A 143 -6.13 0.79 27.57
N LEU A 144 -6.69 1.99 27.77
CA LEU A 144 -7.12 2.86 26.67
C LEU A 144 -5.96 3.26 25.76
N TYR A 145 -4.79 3.52 26.31
CA TYR A 145 -3.59 3.82 25.55
C TYR A 145 -3.12 2.64 24.70
N ILE A 146 -3.17 1.41 25.23
CA ILE A 146 -2.89 0.18 24.46
C ILE A 146 -3.90 0.02 23.31
N VAL A 147 -5.19 0.25 23.58
CA VAL A 147 -6.25 0.23 22.56
C VAL A 147 -5.98 1.28 21.47
N LEU A 148 -5.59 2.50 21.84
CA LEU A 148 -5.21 3.54 20.88
C LEU A 148 -4.04 3.10 19.99
N ILE A 149 -2.97 2.53 20.57
CA ILE A 149 -1.83 2.02 19.80
C ILE A 149 -2.30 0.95 18.80
N TYR A 150 -3.11 0.00 19.25
CA TYR A 150 -3.64 -1.07 18.41
C TYR A 150 -4.49 -0.52 17.25
N LEU A 151 -5.42 0.38 17.55
CA LEU A 151 -6.28 1.01 16.55
C LEU A 151 -5.47 1.83 15.55
N ASN A 152 -4.47 2.57 16.01
CA ASN A 152 -3.58 3.35 15.13
C ASN A 152 -2.73 2.44 14.22
N GLN A 153 -2.17 1.35 14.75
CA GLN A 153 -1.46 0.36 13.93
C GLN A 153 -2.39 -0.28 12.89
N SER A 154 -3.60 -0.65 13.28
CA SER A 154 -4.63 -1.19 12.39
C SER A 154 -5.01 -0.18 11.29
N ASN A 155 -5.17 1.09 11.65
CA ASN A 155 -5.47 2.16 10.71
C ASN A 155 -4.32 2.36 9.69
N ASN A 156 -3.08 2.44 10.16
CA ASN A 156 -1.90 2.57 9.29
C ASN A 156 -1.76 1.38 8.33
N TYR A 157 -2.00 0.16 8.81
CA TYR A 157 -2.01 -1.04 7.96
C TYR A 157 -3.04 -0.92 6.82
N ARG A 158 -4.26 -0.47 7.14
CA ARG A 158 -5.35 -0.28 6.17
C ARG A 158 -5.09 0.88 5.21
N ASN A 159 -4.53 1.98 5.71
CA ASN A 159 -4.12 3.12 4.90
C ASN A 159 -3.11 2.70 3.81
N ASN A 160 -2.10 1.90 4.18
CA ASN A 160 -1.13 1.40 3.22
C ASN A 160 -1.76 0.46 2.17
N ARG A 161 -2.78 -0.32 2.54
CA ARG A 161 -3.52 -1.18 1.60
C ARG A 161 -4.35 -0.35 0.61
N TYR A 162 -4.94 0.73 1.09
CA TYR A 162 -5.67 1.67 0.25
C TYR A 162 -4.75 2.30 -0.81
N PHE A 163 -3.59 2.84 -0.40
CA PHE A 163 -2.61 3.40 -1.33
C PHE A 163 -2.06 2.36 -2.30
N PHE A 164 -1.75 1.16 -1.82
CA PHE A 164 -1.37 0.04 -2.68
C PHE A 164 -2.39 -0.18 -3.81
N CYS A 165 -3.68 -0.29 -3.50
CA CYS A 165 -4.70 -0.50 -4.55
C CYS A 165 -4.78 0.70 -5.51
N LYS A 166 -4.68 1.93 -5.00
CA LYS A 166 -4.75 3.15 -5.82
C LYS A 166 -3.56 3.29 -6.76
N ASP A 167 -2.35 3.07 -6.26
CA ASP A 167 -1.13 3.12 -7.06
C ASP A 167 -1.15 2.02 -8.14
N TYR A 168 -1.65 0.83 -7.80
CA TYR A 168 -1.80 -0.27 -8.75
C TYR A 168 -2.76 0.09 -9.91
N ILE A 169 -3.94 0.63 -9.58
CA ILE A 169 -4.92 1.08 -10.57
C ILE A 169 -4.31 2.14 -11.48
N LYS A 170 -3.64 3.12 -10.88
CA LYS A 170 -3.00 4.22 -11.61
C LYS A 170 -2.00 3.69 -12.65
N ILE A 171 -1.15 2.73 -12.27
CA ILE A 171 -0.17 2.14 -13.19
C ILE A 171 -0.86 1.44 -14.37
N ILE A 172 -1.95 0.72 -14.12
CA ILE A 172 -2.72 0.04 -15.18
C ILE A 172 -3.31 1.06 -16.16
N GLU A 173 -3.92 2.14 -15.63
CA GLU A 173 -4.53 3.20 -16.44
C GLU A 173 -3.48 3.95 -17.27
N GLU A 174 -2.32 4.26 -16.69
CA GLU A 174 -1.20 4.90 -17.41
C GLU A 174 -0.70 3.99 -18.55
N GLN A 175 -0.62 2.67 -18.35
CA GLN A 175 -0.25 1.76 -19.42
C GLN A 175 -1.29 1.66 -20.54
N GLU A 176 -2.57 1.72 -20.22
CA GLU A 176 -3.64 1.70 -21.24
C GLU A 176 -3.56 2.96 -22.11
N GLN A 177 -3.30 4.12 -21.51
CA GLN A 177 -3.09 5.38 -22.23
C GLN A 177 -1.81 5.36 -23.08
N GLU A 178 -0.70 4.83 -22.57
CA GLU A 178 0.54 4.64 -23.33
C GLU A 178 0.30 3.76 -24.58
N GLN A 179 -0.46 2.67 -24.43
CA GLN A 179 -0.80 1.76 -25.53
C GLN A 179 -1.72 2.38 -26.58
N GLU A 180 -2.72 3.16 -26.16
CA GLU A 180 -3.62 3.87 -27.07
C GLU A 180 -2.86 4.92 -27.90
N GLN A 181 -1.95 5.67 -27.27
CA GLN A 181 -1.14 6.68 -27.97
C GLN A 181 -0.16 6.05 -28.98
N GLU A 182 0.46 4.92 -28.65
CA GLU A 182 1.33 4.21 -29.58
C GLU A 182 0.56 3.72 -30.82
N GLN A 183 -0.66 3.19 -30.62
CA GLN A 183 -1.52 2.75 -31.72
C GLN A 183 -1.98 3.90 -32.62
N GLU A 184 -2.32 5.06 -32.04
CA GLU A 184 -2.68 6.26 -32.82
C GLU A 184 -1.49 6.74 -33.67
N GLN A 185 -0.28 6.77 -33.09
CA GLN A 185 0.93 7.17 -33.83
C GLN A 185 1.28 6.20 -34.96
N GLU A 186 1.15 4.89 -34.74
CA GLU A 186 1.36 3.89 -35.80
C GLU A 186 0.36 4.07 -36.94
N GLN A 187 -0.92 4.29 -36.64
CA GLN A 187 -1.95 4.54 -37.66
C GLN A 187 -1.72 5.83 -38.44
N GLU A 188 -1.27 6.91 -37.79
CA GLU A 188 -0.91 8.15 -38.47
C GLU A 188 0.27 7.96 -39.43
N GLN A 189 1.31 7.24 -39.00
CA GLN A 189 2.48 6.93 -39.84
C GLN A 189 2.11 6.06 -41.05
N GLU A 190 1.25 5.05 -40.88
CA GLU A 190 0.76 4.23 -41.99
C GLU A 190 -0.01 5.07 -43.01
N GLN A 191 -0.89 5.96 -42.55
CA GLN A 191 -1.66 6.85 -43.43
C GLN A 191 -0.77 7.86 -44.19
N GLU A 192 0.28 8.39 -43.56
CA GLU A 192 1.24 9.27 -44.24
C GLU A 192 2.01 8.51 -45.33
N GLN A 193 2.49 7.30 -45.04
CA GLN A 193 3.18 6.46 -46.02
C GLN A 193 2.29 6.07 -47.20
N GLU A 194 1.00 5.81 -46.97
CA GLU A 194 0.05 5.55 -48.06
C GLU A 194 -0.17 6.79 -48.94
N LYS A 195 -0.32 7.98 -48.34
CA LYS A 195 -0.45 9.24 -49.10
C LYS A 195 0.79 9.55 -49.94
N GLU A 196 1.99 9.32 -49.40
CA GLU A 196 3.23 9.52 -50.15
C GLU A 196 3.36 8.54 -51.34
N LYS A 197 2.98 7.27 -51.15
CA LYS A 197 2.94 6.28 -52.24
C LYS A 197 1.93 6.66 -53.33
N GLU A 198 0.75 7.13 -52.96
CA GLU A 198 -0.25 7.60 -53.93
C GLU A 198 0.22 8.83 -54.73
N GLN A 199 0.88 9.80 -54.07
CA GLN A 199 1.43 10.97 -54.75
C GLN A 199 2.58 10.60 -55.70
N SER A 200 3.48 9.70 -55.28
CA SER A 200 4.55 9.17 -56.12
C SER A 200 4.00 8.48 -57.38
N ASN A 201 2.98 7.62 -57.22
CA ASN A 201 2.35 6.92 -58.34
C ASN A 201 1.60 7.85 -59.30
N LYS A 202 1.06 8.97 -58.84
CA LYS A 202 0.44 9.99 -59.71
C LYS A 202 1.47 10.75 -60.54
N ASN A 203 2.67 10.98 -60.03
CA ASN A 203 3.74 11.69 -60.74
C ASN A 203 4.45 10.84 -61.80
N ILE A 204 4.37 9.50 -61.73
CA ILE A 204 4.99 8.59 -62.71
C ILE A 204 4.10 8.39 -63.96
N ASN A 205 2.79 8.62 -63.83
CA ASN A 205 1.82 8.39 -64.91
C ASN A 205 1.48 9.66 -65.73
N HIS A 206 2.28 10.72 -65.60
CA HIS A 206 2.07 12.01 -66.27
C HIS A 206 3.28 12.40 -67.13
#